data_AF-A0AAN8A1R6-F1
#
_entry.id   AF-A0AAN8A1R6-F1
#
_cell.length_a   1.000
_cell.length_b   1.000
_cell.length_c   1.000
_cell.angle_alpha   90.00
_cell.angle_beta   90.00
_cell.angle_gamma   90.00
#
_symmetry.space_group_name_H-M   'P 1'
#
loop_
_entity.id
_entity.type
_entity.pdbx_description
1 polymer ?
#
loop_
_entity_poly.entity_id
_entity_poly.type
_entity_poly.pdbx_seq_one_letter_code
_entity_poly.pdbx_strand_id
1 'polypeptide(L)'
;MASNGSLKVDTANMNGSSGIAQPRARYPPRHSSLAQAITGDLAPSGATSFRSSHSTPAPPDDAPPSIKAVSAARQQLRSKQRRMFPTIDYQSRVSYFDPRSTYTDFRGFFILFWVGLAIMVITAMLRNLNDTGSLLSFKQWPLFTQNIWELAAIDVVMCASTALSLPLHLLYKSSRGWLRWERLGVVVQSIFQAGWLAFWISWPFMRDYSWTAQVFLTIHTLAFFMKMHSYAFYNGHLSTTLNRLTDLDRPIGPQTPMSSVIRYPKAYLSLEPKTKSDEVEDDEDEHQEITPIMQLREDLATELTSPMGNVTYPANLTVANFADYLLCPTLCYEIEYPRTPTRSYLELFWKTLAVFGCVFLLVITSEEFILPVLDSSQLRLAAQGADPNSHWTDGALIFAETVSSLLFPFMITFLLVFLVIFEYVLGAFAEITRFADRKFYSDWWNSLDWLEFSREWNIPVHNFFRRHVYSASRQARMSRGLATAMTFFVSAVAHELVMGCITRKFRGYGFILMMLQIPFVAIQRLPWVRKQALLNNVLFWVFMIIGLSLLCALYVLV
;
A
#
# COMPACT_ATOMS: atom_id res chain seq x y z
N MET A 1 28.92 70.53 -7.85
CA MET A 1 28.86 69.79 -9.12
C MET A 1 27.69 68.80 -8.99
N ALA A 2 26.46 69.21 -9.33
CA ALA A 2 25.77 68.97 -10.61
C ALA A 2 25.64 67.45 -10.91
N SER A 3 24.48 66.82 -11.15
CA SER A 3 23.11 67.22 -11.54
C SER A 3 22.09 66.24 -10.91
N ASN A 4 20.91 66.67 -10.45
CA ASN A 4 19.63 66.78 -11.18
C ASN A 4 19.16 65.55 -11.98
N GLY A 5 17.94 65.09 -11.67
CA GLY A 5 17.14 64.12 -12.43
C GLY A 5 15.98 63.54 -11.58
N SER A 6 15.05 64.37 -11.11
CA SER A 6 13.68 64.54 -11.63
C SER A 6 12.64 63.54 -11.10
N LEU A 7 11.70 64.09 -10.34
CA LEU A 7 10.40 63.53 -9.95
C LEU A 7 9.55 63.10 -11.15
N LYS A 8 8.65 62.13 -10.91
CA LYS A 8 7.25 62.24 -11.33
C LYS A 8 6.32 61.63 -10.28
N VAL A 9 5.50 62.51 -9.73
CA VAL A 9 4.33 62.28 -8.87
C VAL A 9 3.17 61.84 -9.77
N ASP A 10 2.26 61.00 -9.29
CA ASP A 10 0.84 61.36 -9.28
C ASP A 10 -0.03 60.48 -8.38
N THR A 11 -0.88 61.21 -7.68
CA THR A 11 -1.81 60.89 -6.62
C THR A 11 -3.17 60.37 -7.12
N ALA A 12 -3.91 59.80 -6.17
CA ALA A 12 -5.37 59.73 -6.07
C ALA A 12 -6.09 58.50 -6.67
N ASN A 13 -6.62 57.66 -5.76
CA ASN A 13 -8.07 57.69 -5.55
C ASN A 13 -8.44 57.11 -4.18
N MET A 14 -9.04 57.96 -3.35
CA MET A 14 -9.87 57.54 -2.23
C MET A 14 -11.13 56.87 -2.78
N ASN A 15 -11.48 55.70 -2.27
CA ASN A 15 -12.88 55.33 -2.08
C ASN A 15 -12.96 54.35 -0.91
N GLY A 16 -13.58 54.82 0.17
CA GLY A 16 -13.96 53.99 1.29
C GLY A 16 -14.99 52.96 0.85
N SER A 17 -14.69 51.69 1.11
CA SER A 17 -15.72 50.70 1.36
C SER A 17 -15.19 49.76 2.45
N SER A 18 -16.01 49.62 3.48
CA SER A 18 -15.87 48.71 4.60
C SER A 18 -15.72 47.27 4.09
N GLY A 19 -14.47 46.82 3.96
CA GLY A 19 -14.14 45.46 3.55
C GLY A 19 -14.06 44.54 4.77
N ILE A 20 -15.09 43.72 4.95
CA ILE A 20 -15.03 42.51 5.79
C ILE A 20 -13.79 41.71 5.37
N ALA A 21 -12.82 41.57 6.27
CA ALA A 21 -11.61 40.79 6.03
C ALA A 21 -11.99 39.30 5.90
N GLN A 22 -12.19 38.83 4.67
CA GLN A 22 -12.31 37.41 4.40
C GLN A 22 -10.93 36.74 4.61
N PRO A 23 -10.84 35.62 5.34
CA PRO A 23 -9.59 34.89 5.46
C PRO A 23 -9.21 34.33 4.09
N ARG A 24 -8.10 34.84 3.54
CA ARG A 24 -7.51 34.35 2.29
C ARG A 24 -6.97 32.94 2.57
N ALA A 25 -7.48 31.92 1.88
CA ALA A 25 -6.91 30.57 1.94
C ALA A 25 -5.44 30.64 1.50
N ARG A 26 -4.52 30.35 2.43
CA ARG A 26 -3.09 30.18 2.12
C ARG A 26 -2.97 28.91 1.29
N TYR A 27 -2.65 29.05 0.01
CA TYR A 27 -2.11 27.94 -0.77
C TYR A 27 -0.79 27.48 -0.14
N PRO A 28 -0.53 26.17 -0.01
CA PRO A 28 0.76 25.69 0.46
C PRO A 28 1.85 26.12 -0.52
N PRO A 29 3.03 26.54 -0.04
CA PRO A 29 4.14 26.92 -0.92
C PRO A 29 4.57 25.70 -1.74
N ARG A 30 4.76 25.90 -3.06
CA ARG A 30 5.34 24.89 -3.94
C ARG A 30 6.73 24.50 -3.41
N HIS A 31 6.83 23.30 -2.84
CA HIS A 31 8.10 22.70 -2.41
C HIS A 31 8.95 22.33 -3.63
N SER A 32 9.74 23.27 -4.16
CA SER A 32 10.84 22.92 -5.07
C SER A 32 12.13 23.71 -4.84
N SER A 33 12.09 24.91 -4.25
CA SER A 33 13.28 25.76 -4.12
C SER A 33 13.97 25.74 -2.74
N LEU A 34 13.25 25.44 -1.65
CA LEU A 34 13.80 25.50 -0.28
C LEU A 34 14.59 24.24 0.13
N ALA A 35 14.37 23.10 -0.53
CA ALA A 35 15.12 21.87 -0.24
C ALA A 35 16.55 21.89 -0.80
N GLN A 36 16.84 22.75 -1.79
CA GLN A 36 18.18 22.89 -2.35
C GLN A 36 19.10 23.79 -1.51
N ALA A 37 18.53 24.76 -0.78
CA ALA A 37 19.30 25.72 0.00
C ALA A 37 19.84 25.14 1.32
N ILE A 38 19.17 24.14 1.92
CA ILE A 38 19.57 23.58 3.22
C ILE A 38 20.67 22.51 3.09
N THR A 39 20.85 21.92 1.91
CA THR A 39 21.90 20.92 1.64
C THR A 39 23.27 21.52 1.28
N GLY A 40 23.40 22.84 1.17
CA GLY A 40 24.65 23.51 0.79
C GLY A 40 25.65 23.72 1.93
N ASP A 41 25.17 23.85 3.18
CA ASP A 41 25.97 24.42 4.28
C ASP A 41 26.43 23.44 5.37
N LEU A 42 26.37 22.13 5.11
CA LEU A 42 26.90 21.11 6.04
C LEU A 42 27.84 20.15 5.31
N ALA A 43 28.95 20.69 4.79
CA ALA A 43 30.12 19.90 4.44
C ALA A 43 31.13 19.95 5.61
N PRO A 44 31.45 18.83 6.29
CA PRO A 44 32.63 18.77 7.12
C PRO A 44 33.86 18.63 6.22
N SER A 45 34.74 19.62 6.30
CA SER A 45 36.09 19.58 5.76
C SER A 45 36.88 18.40 6.34
N GLY A 46 37.56 17.66 5.46
CA GLY A 46 38.73 16.84 5.80
C GLY A 46 38.51 15.63 6.71
N ALA A 47 38.12 14.50 6.12
CA ALA A 47 38.42 13.19 6.70
C ALA A 47 38.71 12.18 5.57
N THR A 48 39.99 11.83 5.42
CA THR A 48 40.46 10.69 4.64
C THR A 48 39.94 9.39 5.27
N SER A 49 38.73 8.98 4.87
CA SER A 49 38.16 7.69 5.25
C SER A 49 38.55 6.65 4.21
N PHE A 50 39.30 5.63 4.66
CA PHE A 50 39.61 4.42 3.91
C PHE A 50 38.32 3.80 3.36
N ARG A 51 38.09 3.94 2.04
CA ARG A 51 37.06 3.18 1.34
C ARG A 51 37.56 1.75 1.17
N SER A 52 36.97 0.80 1.90
CA SER A 52 37.03 -0.61 1.53
C SER A 52 36.27 -0.77 0.20
N SER A 53 36.99 -0.68 -0.91
CA SER A 53 36.50 -1.00 -2.23
C SER A 53 36.26 -2.51 -2.32
N HIS A 54 35.04 -2.97 -2.05
CA HIS A 54 34.57 -4.21 -2.64
C HIS A 54 34.28 -3.96 -4.13
N SER A 55 35.33 -3.78 -4.93
CA SER A 55 35.24 -3.93 -6.38
C SER A 55 34.95 -5.41 -6.66
N THR A 56 33.83 -5.69 -7.30
CA THR A 56 33.64 -7.00 -7.93
C THR A 56 34.73 -7.16 -8.99
N PRO A 57 35.50 -8.26 -8.98
CA PRO A 57 36.50 -8.52 -10.01
C PRO A 57 35.86 -8.41 -11.40
N ALA A 58 36.56 -7.78 -12.34
CA ALA A 58 36.13 -7.79 -13.73
C ALA A 58 36.00 -9.26 -14.19
N PRO A 59 34.94 -9.62 -14.94
CA PRO A 59 34.80 -10.96 -15.46
C PRO A 59 36.02 -11.32 -16.33
N PRO A 60 36.50 -12.58 -16.30
CA PRO A 60 37.61 -13.02 -17.15
C PRO A 60 37.38 -12.67 -18.63
N ASP A 61 38.46 -12.45 -19.37
CA ASP A 61 38.36 -12.12 -20.80
C ASP A 61 37.66 -13.22 -21.62
N ASP A 62 37.69 -14.48 -21.15
CA ASP A 62 37.00 -15.62 -21.75
C ASP A 62 35.52 -15.76 -21.35
N ALA A 63 34.98 -14.87 -20.53
CA ALA A 63 33.58 -14.96 -20.09
C ALA A 63 32.59 -14.68 -21.24
N PRO A 64 31.44 -15.40 -21.29
CA PRO A 64 30.37 -15.12 -22.24
C PRO A 64 29.94 -13.65 -22.26
N PRO A 65 29.54 -13.12 -23.43
CA PRO A 65 29.09 -11.74 -23.55
C PRO A 65 27.95 -11.36 -22.59
N SER A 66 27.05 -12.30 -22.25
CA SER A 66 26.02 -12.11 -21.22
C SER A 66 26.58 -11.77 -19.84
N ILE A 67 27.66 -12.45 -19.40
CA ILE A 67 28.30 -12.21 -18.10
C ILE A 67 29.00 -10.85 -18.07
N LYS A 68 29.64 -10.48 -19.19
CA LYS A 68 30.25 -9.16 -19.35
C LYS A 68 29.18 -8.05 -19.29
N ALA A 69 28.04 -8.23 -19.97
CA ALA A 69 26.92 -7.29 -19.92
C ALA A 69 26.32 -7.13 -18.51
N VAL A 70 26.14 -8.23 -17.77
CA VAL A 70 25.67 -8.18 -16.37
C VAL A 70 26.64 -7.47 -15.45
N SER A 71 27.95 -7.70 -15.61
CA SER A 71 28.97 -6.99 -14.84
C SER A 71 29.00 -5.50 -15.18
N ALA A 72 28.88 -5.13 -16.46
CA ALA A 72 28.82 -3.75 -16.92
C ALA A 72 27.59 -3.03 -16.37
N ALA A 73 26.39 -3.63 -16.48
CA ALA A 73 25.16 -3.09 -15.92
C ALA A 73 25.27 -2.87 -14.40
N ARG A 74 25.88 -3.82 -13.68
CA ARG A 74 26.13 -3.70 -12.24
C ARG A 74 27.05 -2.52 -11.90
N GLN A 75 28.14 -2.35 -12.66
CA GLN A 75 29.08 -1.25 -12.47
C GLN A 75 28.43 0.10 -12.81
N GLN A 76 27.67 0.18 -13.90
CA GLN A 76 26.93 1.38 -14.30
C GLN A 76 25.88 1.79 -13.25
N LEU A 77 25.11 0.84 -12.69
CA LEU A 77 24.13 1.16 -11.64
C LEU A 77 24.78 1.65 -10.35
N ARG A 78 25.97 1.12 -10.02
CA ARG A 78 26.76 1.57 -8.85
C ARG A 78 27.40 2.94 -9.06
N SER A 79 27.89 3.24 -10.27
CA SER A 79 28.48 4.56 -10.59
C SER A 79 27.41 5.64 -10.73
N LYS A 80 26.22 5.29 -11.24
CA LYS A 80 25.05 6.18 -11.39
C LYS A 80 24.27 6.41 -10.08
N GLN A 81 24.83 6.06 -8.90
CA GLN A 81 24.20 6.32 -7.59
C GLN A 81 23.94 7.83 -7.27
N ARG A 82 24.29 8.75 -8.17
CA ARG A 82 23.73 10.11 -8.22
C ARG A 82 22.83 10.28 -9.45
N ARG A 83 21.51 10.17 -9.22
CA ARG A 83 20.37 10.62 -10.04
C ARG A 83 20.53 10.52 -11.57
N MET A 84 19.78 9.60 -12.18
CA MET A 84 18.96 9.93 -13.35
C MET A 84 17.91 8.81 -13.60
N PHE A 85 16.65 9.23 -13.66
CA PHE A 85 15.41 8.49 -13.97
C PHE A 85 14.68 7.73 -12.84
N PRO A 86 13.40 8.09 -12.54
CA PRO A 86 12.65 7.53 -11.44
C PRO A 86 12.02 6.19 -11.82
N THR A 87 12.38 5.17 -11.05
CA THR A 87 11.76 3.86 -11.13
C THR A 87 11.65 3.33 -9.71
N ILE A 88 10.41 3.08 -9.20
CA ILE A 88 10.06 2.82 -7.78
C ILE A 88 11.26 2.93 -6.85
N ASP A 89 11.60 4.15 -6.50
CA ASP A 89 12.66 4.36 -5.55
C ASP A 89 11.99 4.21 -4.21
N TYR A 90 12.01 2.98 -3.67
CA TYR A 90 11.85 2.83 -2.23
C TYR A 90 12.92 3.77 -1.65
N GLN A 91 12.48 4.88 -1.10
CA GLN A 91 13.36 5.93 -0.60
C GLN A 91 13.26 5.93 0.92
N SER A 92 14.35 6.29 1.59
CA SER A 92 14.31 6.55 3.03
C SER A 92 13.35 7.70 3.30
N ARG A 93 12.15 7.38 3.79
CA ARG A 93 11.08 8.32 4.07
C ARG A 93 10.41 7.92 5.37
N VAL A 94 10.07 8.92 6.19
CA VAL A 94 9.30 8.73 7.43
C VAL A 94 7.81 8.82 7.14
N SER A 95 7.00 8.24 8.01
CA SER A 95 5.54 8.38 7.95
C SER A 95 5.13 9.84 8.21
N TYR A 96 3.95 10.25 7.73
CA TYR A 96 3.44 11.61 7.93
C TYR A 96 3.21 11.96 9.41
N PHE A 97 2.78 10.99 10.23
CA PHE A 97 2.61 11.18 11.68
C PHE A 97 3.90 10.98 12.50
N ASP A 98 5.02 10.62 11.87
CA ASP A 98 6.32 10.53 12.55
C ASP A 98 6.74 11.93 13.07
N PRO A 99 7.22 12.07 14.32
CA PRO A 99 7.71 13.34 14.84
C PRO A 99 8.80 14.01 14.00
N ARG A 100 9.55 13.23 13.21
CA ARG A 100 10.60 13.69 12.29
C ARG A 100 10.08 14.08 10.90
N SER A 101 8.78 13.95 10.66
CA SER A 101 8.18 14.34 9.38
C SER A 101 8.20 15.86 9.20
N THR A 102 8.39 16.32 7.97
CA THR A 102 8.31 17.75 7.61
C THR A 102 6.88 18.27 7.57
N TYR A 103 5.88 17.43 7.83
CA TYR A 103 4.47 17.74 7.76
C TYR A 103 3.92 18.02 9.16
N THR A 104 4.10 19.26 9.63
CA THR A 104 3.85 19.64 11.04
C THR A 104 2.46 20.22 11.34
N ASP A 105 1.67 20.56 10.33
CA ASP A 105 0.47 21.41 10.50
C ASP A 105 -0.69 20.72 11.22
N PHE A 106 -0.67 19.39 11.38
CA PHE A 106 -1.74 18.60 12.01
C PHE A 106 -1.45 18.12 13.44
N ARG A 107 -0.30 18.50 14.02
CA ARG A 107 0.10 18.01 15.36
C ARG A 107 -0.91 18.35 16.46
N GLY A 108 -1.49 19.55 16.43
CA GLY A 108 -2.49 19.97 17.42
C GLY A 108 -3.77 19.15 17.36
N PHE A 109 -4.33 18.93 16.16
CA PHE A 109 -5.51 18.10 15.96
C PHE A 109 -5.26 16.63 16.31
N PHE A 110 -4.06 16.12 16.02
CA PHE A 110 -3.67 14.78 16.41
C PHE A 110 -3.65 14.61 17.94
N ILE A 111 -3.07 15.57 18.68
CA ILE A 111 -3.10 15.55 20.15
C ILE A 111 -4.54 15.66 20.67
N LEU A 112 -5.35 16.54 20.09
CA LEU A 112 -6.76 16.70 20.46
C LEU A 112 -7.56 15.41 20.27
N PHE A 113 -7.31 14.67 19.19
CA PHE A 113 -7.91 13.36 18.95
C PHE A 113 -7.60 12.38 20.09
N TRP A 114 -6.33 12.30 20.52
CA TRP A 114 -5.94 11.45 21.65
C TRP A 114 -6.54 11.90 22.98
N VAL A 115 -6.63 13.20 23.23
CA VAL A 115 -7.30 13.73 24.43
C VAL A 115 -8.79 13.37 24.41
N GLY A 116 -9.46 13.48 23.26
CA GLY A 116 -10.85 13.07 23.09
C GLY A 116 -11.06 11.58 23.36
N LEU A 117 -10.17 10.72 22.85
CA LEU A 117 -10.20 9.28 23.12
C LEU A 117 -9.96 8.97 24.61
N ALA A 118 -9.05 9.69 25.27
CA ALA A 118 -8.82 9.52 26.71
C ALA A 118 -10.08 9.89 27.52
N ILE A 119 -10.76 10.98 27.18
CA ILE A 119 -12.03 11.37 27.81
C ILE A 119 -13.09 10.30 27.58
N MET A 120 -13.18 9.75 26.37
CA MET A 120 -14.11 8.67 26.03
C MET A 120 -13.87 7.42 26.91
N VAL A 121 -12.60 7.01 27.08
CA VAL A 121 -12.24 5.88 27.96
C VAL A 121 -12.58 6.15 29.41
N ILE A 122 -12.20 7.33 29.93
CA ILE A 122 -12.50 7.69 31.33
C ILE A 122 -14.01 7.68 31.56
N THR A 123 -14.78 8.22 30.62
CA THR A 123 -16.24 8.22 30.69
C THR A 123 -16.82 6.80 30.67
N ALA A 124 -16.30 5.93 29.80
CA ALA A 124 -16.68 4.52 29.75
C ALA A 124 -16.36 3.79 31.07
N MET A 125 -15.17 4.00 31.63
CA MET A 125 -14.77 3.41 32.92
C MET A 125 -15.68 3.84 34.07
N LEU A 126 -16.06 5.13 34.11
CA LEU A 126 -16.97 5.66 35.14
C LEU A 126 -18.37 5.06 35.02
N ARG A 127 -18.89 4.88 33.80
CA ARG A 127 -20.18 4.20 33.56
C ARG A 127 -20.12 2.74 33.97
N ASN A 128 -19.06 2.04 33.56
CA ASN A 128 -18.87 0.64 33.90
C ASN A 128 -18.78 0.42 35.42
N LEU A 129 -18.12 1.34 36.12
CA LEU A 129 -18.05 1.32 37.58
C LEU A 129 -19.43 1.49 38.23
N ASN A 130 -20.27 2.37 37.67
CA ASN A 130 -21.63 2.57 38.16
C ASN A 130 -22.53 1.35 37.90
N ASP A 131 -22.39 0.72 36.73
CA ASP A 131 -23.33 -0.32 36.29
C ASP A 131 -22.92 -1.73 36.74
N THR A 132 -21.62 -2.03 36.82
CA THR A 132 -21.10 -3.38 37.17
C THR A 132 -20.30 -3.41 38.48
N GLY A 133 -19.95 -2.25 39.04
CA GLY A 133 -19.04 -2.16 40.19
C GLY A 133 -17.56 -2.35 39.84
N SER A 134 -17.21 -2.49 38.55
CA SER A 134 -15.83 -2.69 38.07
C SER A 134 -15.42 -1.61 37.07
N LEU A 135 -14.15 -1.19 37.09
CA LEU A 135 -13.65 -0.15 36.17
C LEU A 135 -13.56 -0.62 34.72
N LEU A 136 -13.27 -1.91 34.51
CA LEU A 136 -13.09 -2.50 33.19
C LEU A 136 -13.82 -3.86 33.16
N SER A 137 -14.92 -3.94 32.42
CA SER A 137 -15.62 -5.18 32.13
C SER A 137 -15.44 -5.54 30.66
N PHE A 138 -14.54 -6.47 30.37
CA PHE A 138 -14.27 -6.94 29.01
C PHE A 138 -15.15 -8.14 28.69
N LYS A 139 -16.37 -7.90 28.20
CA LYS A 139 -17.31 -8.97 27.83
C LYS A 139 -16.79 -9.79 26.65
N GLN A 140 -16.02 -9.19 25.75
CA GLN A 140 -15.43 -9.83 24.57
C GLN A 140 -14.13 -10.63 24.86
N TRP A 141 -13.55 -10.56 26.07
CA TRP A 141 -12.29 -11.24 26.40
C TRP A 141 -12.25 -12.75 26.08
N PRO A 142 -13.33 -13.53 26.33
CA PRO A 142 -13.35 -14.94 25.96
C PRO A 142 -13.21 -15.17 24.45
N LEU A 143 -13.75 -14.26 23.62
CA LEU A 143 -13.67 -14.36 22.15
C LEU A 143 -12.24 -14.15 21.62
N PHE A 144 -11.42 -13.36 22.32
CA PHE A 144 -10.02 -13.10 21.95
C PHE A 144 -9.07 -14.20 22.42
N THR A 145 -9.38 -14.85 23.54
CA THR A 145 -8.49 -15.86 24.14
C THR A 145 -8.80 -17.29 23.68
N GLN A 146 -9.94 -17.51 23.03
CA GLN A 146 -10.34 -18.81 22.51
C GLN A 146 -9.35 -19.32 21.44
N ASN A 147 -8.73 -20.48 21.69
CA ASN A 147 -7.84 -21.20 20.78
C ASN A 147 -6.65 -20.38 20.24
N ILE A 148 -6.16 -19.40 21.00
CA ILE A 148 -5.10 -18.48 20.53
C ILE A 148 -3.80 -19.21 20.15
N TRP A 149 -3.45 -20.28 20.87
CA TRP A 149 -2.25 -21.08 20.58
C TRP A 149 -2.40 -21.88 19.29
N GLU A 150 -3.59 -22.44 19.03
CA GLU A 150 -3.89 -23.11 17.77
C GLU A 150 -3.84 -22.11 16.61
N LEU A 151 -4.46 -20.94 16.77
CA LEU A 151 -4.41 -19.88 15.78
C LEU A 151 -2.97 -19.47 15.45
N ALA A 152 -2.13 -19.24 16.47
CA ALA A 152 -0.74 -18.88 16.27
C ALA A 152 0.07 -19.98 15.57
N ALA A 153 -0.12 -21.25 15.95
CA ALA A 153 0.56 -22.38 15.30
C ALA A 153 0.13 -22.51 13.83
N ILE A 154 -1.17 -22.42 13.55
CA ILE A 154 -1.72 -22.47 12.20
C ILE A 154 -1.24 -21.30 11.36
N ASP A 155 -1.14 -20.10 11.93
CA ASP A 155 -0.62 -18.93 11.24
C ASP A 155 0.84 -19.12 10.81
N VAL A 156 1.67 -19.68 11.69
CA VAL A 156 3.06 -20.03 11.37
C VAL A 156 3.14 -21.08 10.26
N VAL A 157 2.27 -22.10 10.30
CA VAL A 157 2.21 -23.13 9.24
C VAL A 157 1.76 -22.52 7.90
N MET A 158 0.75 -21.65 7.91
CA MET A 158 0.30 -20.91 6.74
C MET A 158 1.45 -20.09 6.15
N CYS A 159 2.13 -19.29 6.97
CA CYS A 159 3.29 -18.51 6.55
C CYS A 159 4.41 -19.39 5.97
N ALA A 160 4.77 -20.46 6.67
CA ALA A 160 5.83 -21.39 6.25
C ALA A 160 5.48 -22.11 4.94
N SER A 161 4.21 -22.46 4.73
CA SER A 161 3.77 -23.14 3.50
C SER A 161 3.97 -22.29 2.23
N THR A 162 4.03 -20.96 2.35
CA THR A 162 4.39 -20.08 1.20
C THR A 162 5.83 -20.29 0.72
N ALA A 163 6.72 -20.81 1.58
CA ALA A 163 8.11 -21.11 1.23
C ALA A 163 8.23 -22.20 0.17
N LEU A 164 7.18 -22.99 -0.09
CA LEU A 164 7.10 -23.94 -1.21
C LEU A 164 7.24 -23.25 -2.58
N SER A 165 6.99 -21.95 -2.66
CA SER A 165 7.24 -21.17 -3.89
C SER A 165 8.73 -21.11 -4.26
N LEU A 166 9.65 -21.08 -3.29
CA LEU A 166 11.10 -21.03 -3.54
C LEU A 166 11.64 -22.27 -4.28
N PRO A 167 11.43 -23.52 -3.81
CA PRO A 167 11.90 -24.71 -4.52
C PRO A 167 11.23 -24.86 -5.89
N LEU A 168 9.96 -24.46 -6.04
CA LEU A 168 9.29 -24.42 -7.35
C LEU A 168 10.03 -23.49 -8.31
N HIS A 169 10.45 -22.30 -7.86
CA HIS A 169 11.22 -21.37 -8.68
C HIS A 169 12.63 -21.86 -9.02
N LEU A 170 13.30 -22.54 -8.09
CA LEU A 170 14.58 -23.19 -8.37
C LEU A 170 14.42 -24.26 -9.46
N LEU A 171 13.32 -25.01 -9.44
CA LEU A 171 12.99 -26.01 -10.44
C LEU A 171 12.66 -25.37 -11.81
N TYR A 172 11.87 -24.30 -11.84
CA TYR A 172 11.59 -23.56 -13.09
C TYR A 172 12.86 -23.02 -13.74
N LYS A 173 13.78 -22.47 -12.93
CA LYS A 173 15.08 -21.97 -13.38
C LYS A 173 15.97 -23.10 -13.91
N SER A 174 16.04 -24.24 -13.22
CA SER A 174 16.92 -25.35 -13.60
C SER A 174 16.42 -26.14 -14.82
N SER A 175 15.12 -26.08 -15.11
CA SER A 175 14.53 -26.87 -16.19
C SER A 175 14.82 -26.26 -17.58
N ARG A 176 15.30 -27.10 -18.51
CA ARG A 176 15.45 -26.74 -19.94
C ARG A 176 14.25 -27.15 -20.80
N GLY A 177 13.27 -27.83 -20.21
CA GLY A 177 12.13 -28.46 -20.89
C GLY A 177 10.80 -27.72 -20.71
N TRP A 178 9.72 -28.46 -20.48
CA TRP A 178 8.35 -27.92 -20.41
C TRP A 178 8.06 -27.14 -19.13
N LEU A 179 8.84 -27.37 -18.06
CA LEU A 179 8.73 -26.70 -16.76
C LEU A 179 9.29 -25.26 -16.76
N ARG A 180 9.69 -24.72 -17.91
CA ARG A 180 10.05 -23.30 -18.06
C ARG A 180 8.86 -22.41 -17.68
N TRP A 181 9.15 -21.24 -17.10
CA TRP A 181 8.15 -20.27 -16.66
C TRP A 181 7.15 -19.92 -17.77
N GLU A 182 7.62 -19.61 -18.99
CA GLU A 182 6.78 -19.24 -20.15
C GLU A 182 5.81 -20.34 -20.63
N ARG A 183 6.00 -21.61 -20.21
CA ARG A 183 5.17 -22.75 -20.64
C ARG A 183 4.29 -23.25 -19.50
N LEU A 184 4.76 -24.27 -18.75
CA LEU A 184 3.98 -24.86 -17.66
C LEU A 184 4.22 -24.20 -16.31
N GLY A 185 5.33 -23.47 -16.11
CA GLY A 185 5.68 -22.90 -14.81
C GLY A 185 4.61 -21.95 -14.26
N VAL A 186 4.09 -21.02 -15.09
CA VAL A 186 2.99 -20.12 -14.71
C VAL A 186 1.72 -20.89 -14.33
N VAL A 187 1.38 -21.95 -15.07
CA VAL A 187 0.16 -22.74 -14.85
C VAL A 187 0.26 -23.53 -13.54
N VAL A 188 1.38 -24.24 -13.34
CA VAL A 188 1.64 -25.00 -12.10
C VAL A 188 1.62 -24.06 -10.90
N GLN A 189 2.27 -22.91 -11.00
CA GLN A 189 2.28 -21.91 -9.94
C GLN A 189 0.87 -21.37 -9.64
N SER A 190 0.06 -21.10 -10.67
CA SER A 190 -1.30 -20.58 -10.51
C SER A 190 -2.23 -21.61 -9.87
N ILE A 191 -2.12 -22.89 -10.25
CA ILE A 191 -2.89 -23.99 -9.64
C ILE A 191 -2.49 -24.15 -8.17
N PHE A 192 -1.19 -24.12 -7.87
CA PHE A 192 -0.70 -24.17 -6.49
C PHE A 192 -1.25 -23.01 -5.66
N GLN A 193 -1.18 -21.78 -6.17
CA GLN A 193 -1.68 -20.59 -5.48
C GLN A 193 -3.20 -20.63 -5.26
N ALA A 194 -3.97 -21.11 -6.24
CA ALA A 194 -5.42 -21.26 -6.13
C ALA A 194 -5.80 -22.32 -5.09
N GLY A 195 -5.15 -23.48 -5.11
CA GLY A 195 -5.37 -24.54 -4.12
C GLY A 195 -4.95 -24.12 -2.72
N TRP A 196 -3.81 -23.43 -2.59
CA TRP A 196 -3.31 -22.86 -1.34
C TRP A 196 -4.31 -21.86 -0.75
N LEU A 197 -4.80 -20.92 -1.57
CA LEU A 197 -5.75 -19.90 -1.14
C LEU A 197 -7.08 -20.53 -0.71
N ALA A 198 -7.61 -21.47 -1.50
CA ALA A 198 -8.86 -22.16 -1.17
C ALA A 198 -8.75 -22.93 0.15
N PHE A 199 -7.66 -23.67 0.35
CA PHE A 199 -7.42 -24.43 1.58
C PHE A 199 -7.40 -23.53 2.82
N TRP A 200 -6.61 -22.46 2.81
CA TRP A 200 -6.46 -21.59 3.98
C TRP A 200 -7.67 -20.69 4.23
N ILE A 201 -8.41 -20.29 3.20
CA ILE A 201 -9.71 -19.62 3.37
C ILE A 201 -10.74 -20.55 4.00
N SER A 202 -10.78 -21.83 3.62
CA SER A 202 -11.74 -22.79 4.17
C SER A 202 -11.42 -23.23 5.60
N TRP A 203 -10.16 -23.14 6.02
CA TRP A 203 -9.69 -23.62 7.33
C TRP A 203 -10.46 -23.07 8.54
N PRO A 204 -10.69 -21.75 8.69
CA PRO A 204 -11.43 -21.21 9.84
C PRO A 204 -12.90 -21.63 9.89
N PHE A 205 -13.50 -22.00 8.75
CA PHE A 205 -14.87 -22.52 8.69
C PHE A 205 -14.94 -23.98 9.10
N MET A 206 -13.89 -24.76 8.81
CA MET A 206 -13.82 -26.17 9.23
C MET A 206 -13.57 -26.34 10.74
N ARG A 207 -12.96 -25.33 11.38
CA ARG A 207 -12.60 -25.35 12.81
C ARG A 207 -13.50 -24.48 13.69
N ASP A 208 -14.57 -23.92 13.13
CA ASP A 208 -15.54 -23.05 13.82
C ASP A 208 -14.90 -21.92 14.66
N TYR A 209 -13.81 -21.34 14.15
CA TYR A 209 -13.06 -20.28 14.86
C TYR A 209 -13.92 -19.06 15.17
N SER A 210 -13.64 -18.37 16.29
CA SER A 210 -14.31 -17.11 16.62
C SER A 210 -14.15 -16.09 15.48
N TRP A 211 -15.13 -15.21 15.30
CA TRP A 211 -15.12 -14.24 14.20
C TRP A 211 -13.86 -13.37 14.19
N THR A 212 -13.30 -13.04 15.37
CA THR A 212 -12.05 -12.29 15.52
C THR A 212 -10.85 -13.07 14.96
N ALA A 213 -10.73 -14.35 15.30
CA ALA A 213 -9.70 -15.25 14.78
C ALA A 213 -9.86 -15.48 13.27
N GLN A 214 -11.11 -15.58 12.78
CA GLN A 214 -11.42 -15.72 11.35
C GLN A 214 -10.95 -14.50 10.56
N VAL A 215 -11.21 -13.28 11.07
CA VAL A 215 -10.75 -12.03 10.44
C VAL A 215 -9.22 -11.98 10.38
N PHE A 216 -8.56 -12.24 11.50
CA PHE A 216 -7.11 -12.24 11.57
C PHE A 216 -6.51 -13.19 10.53
N LEU A 217 -6.92 -14.46 10.54
CA LEU A 217 -6.35 -15.46 9.63
C LEU A 217 -6.68 -15.14 8.17
N THR A 218 -7.90 -14.65 7.86
CA THR A 218 -8.30 -14.32 6.49
C THR A 218 -7.47 -13.15 5.94
N ILE A 219 -7.30 -12.07 6.70
CA ILE A 219 -6.49 -10.92 6.27
C ILE A 219 -5.04 -11.35 6.07
N HIS A 220 -4.50 -12.16 6.98
CA HIS A 220 -3.12 -12.64 6.86
C HIS A 220 -2.94 -13.59 5.67
N THR A 221 -3.91 -14.47 5.42
CA THR A 221 -3.96 -15.35 4.24
C THR A 221 -3.94 -14.53 2.96
N LEU A 222 -4.75 -13.47 2.86
CA LEU A 222 -4.77 -12.58 1.70
C LEU A 222 -3.45 -11.82 1.52
N ALA A 223 -2.84 -11.33 2.60
CA ALA A 223 -1.54 -10.67 2.56
C ALA A 223 -0.44 -11.63 2.06
N PHE A 224 -0.38 -12.84 2.59
CA PHE A 224 0.59 -13.86 2.18
C PHE A 224 0.34 -14.41 0.78
N PHE A 225 -0.92 -14.50 0.36
CA PHE A 225 -1.28 -14.81 -1.03
C PHE A 225 -0.73 -13.75 -1.99
N MET A 226 -0.95 -12.46 -1.70
CA MET A 226 -0.41 -11.36 -2.51
C MET A 226 1.12 -11.38 -2.54
N LYS A 227 1.78 -11.64 -1.40
CA LYS A 227 3.23 -11.78 -1.32
C LYS A 227 3.75 -12.95 -2.15
N MET A 228 3.15 -14.13 -1.99
CA MET A 228 3.49 -15.33 -2.75
C MET A 228 3.27 -15.12 -4.26
N HIS A 229 2.19 -14.45 -4.65
CA HIS A 229 1.91 -14.09 -6.03
C HIS A 229 2.98 -13.16 -6.59
N SER A 230 3.31 -12.08 -5.86
CA SER A 230 4.30 -11.12 -6.31
C SER A 230 5.70 -11.73 -6.43
N TYR A 231 6.14 -12.50 -5.42
CA TYR A 231 7.40 -13.21 -5.45
C TYR A 231 7.49 -14.14 -6.66
N ALA A 232 6.44 -14.91 -6.92
CA ALA A 232 6.47 -15.90 -7.97
C ALA A 232 6.47 -15.27 -9.38
N PHE A 233 5.58 -14.31 -9.62
CA PHE A 233 5.48 -13.68 -10.94
C PHE A 233 6.71 -12.82 -11.28
N TYR A 234 7.31 -12.17 -10.29
CA TYR A 234 8.53 -11.40 -10.52
C TYR A 234 9.74 -12.29 -10.79
N ASN A 235 10.00 -13.30 -9.95
CA ASN A 235 11.11 -14.24 -10.19
C ASN A 235 10.91 -15.07 -11.46
N GLY A 236 9.66 -15.37 -11.81
CA GLY A 236 9.30 -16.00 -13.07
C GLY A 236 9.66 -15.13 -14.28
N HIS A 237 9.35 -13.83 -14.22
CA HIS A 237 9.78 -12.87 -15.23
C HIS A 237 11.31 -12.79 -15.33
N LEU A 238 12.02 -12.68 -14.20
CA LEU A 238 13.49 -12.66 -14.18
C LEU A 238 14.10 -13.95 -14.75
N SER A 239 13.48 -15.11 -14.49
CA SER A 239 13.89 -16.38 -15.09
C SER A 239 13.76 -16.37 -16.61
N THR A 240 12.67 -15.81 -17.14
CA THR A 240 12.49 -15.62 -18.59
C THR A 240 13.53 -14.66 -19.17
N THR A 241 13.77 -13.53 -18.51
CA THR A 241 14.76 -12.53 -18.94
C THR A 241 16.17 -13.12 -18.95
N LEU A 242 16.53 -13.92 -17.94
CA LEU A 242 17.82 -14.62 -17.88
C LEU A 242 17.95 -15.61 -19.03
N ASN A 243 16.92 -16.41 -19.28
CA ASN A 243 16.90 -17.36 -20.39
C ASN A 243 17.13 -16.64 -21.73
N ARG A 244 16.45 -15.51 -21.96
CA ARG A 244 16.64 -14.69 -23.18
C ARG A 244 18.06 -14.16 -23.29
N LEU A 245 18.63 -13.66 -22.20
CA LEU A 245 20.01 -13.19 -22.19
C LEU A 245 21.00 -14.33 -22.51
N THR A 246 20.80 -15.52 -21.95
CA THR A 246 21.65 -16.68 -22.26
C THR A 246 21.45 -17.22 -23.67
N ASP A 247 20.25 -17.09 -24.24
CA ASP A 247 19.96 -17.50 -25.62
C ASP A 247 20.68 -16.56 -26.63
N LEU A 248 20.97 -15.30 -26.25
CA LEU A 248 21.78 -14.38 -27.05
C LEU A 248 23.28 -14.71 -27.07
N ASP A 249 23.77 -15.64 -26.23
CA ASP A 249 25.16 -16.13 -26.31
C ASP A 249 25.34 -17.19 -27.40
N ARG A 250 24.25 -17.76 -27.92
CA ARG A 250 24.28 -18.74 -29.02
C ARG A 250 24.40 -18.03 -30.37
N PRO A 251 24.90 -18.71 -31.41
CA PRO A 251 24.95 -18.14 -32.76
C PRO A 251 23.55 -17.67 -33.20
N ILE A 252 23.48 -16.45 -33.71
CA ILE A 252 22.23 -15.77 -34.07
C ILE A 252 21.60 -16.50 -35.26
N GLY A 253 20.53 -17.25 -34.98
CA GLY A 253 19.69 -17.89 -35.99
C GLY A 253 18.32 -17.19 -36.14
N PRO A 254 17.50 -17.64 -37.11
CA PRO A 254 16.14 -17.09 -37.34
C PRO A 254 15.17 -17.29 -36.16
N GLN A 255 15.52 -18.14 -35.18
CA GLN A 255 14.75 -18.41 -33.96
C GLN A 255 15.17 -17.55 -32.76
N THR A 256 16.15 -16.65 -32.93
CA THR A 256 16.66 -15.80 -31.83
C THR A 256 15.65 -14.68 -31.55
N PRO A 257 15.08 -14.59 -30.33
CA PRO A 257 14.08 -13.58 -30.02
C PRO A 257 14.74 -12.19 -29.91
N MET A 258 14.64 -11.39 -30.99
CA MET A 258 15.10 -9.99 -31.05
C MET A 258 14.05 -8.99 -30.54
N SER A 259 13.03 -9.46 -29.81
CA SER A 259 12.00 -8.59 -29.23
C SER A 259 12.61 -7.66 -28.18
N SER A 260 12.16 -6.41 -28.13
CA SER A 260 12.56 -5.46 -27.09
C SER A 260 12.28 -6.00 -25.68
N VAL A 261 13.07 -5.50 -24.72
CA VAL A 261 12.94 -5.92 -23.31
C VAL A 261 11.57 -5.56 -22.77
N ILE A 262 10.86 -6.58 -22.30
CA ILE A 262 9.63 -6.40 -21.55
C ILE A 262 10.04 -5.99 -20.14
N ARG A 263 9.91 -4.70 -19.81
CA ARG A 263 10.18 -4.21 -18.45
C ARG A 263 9.03 -4.59 -17.52
N TYR A 264 9.34 -5.17 -16.36
CA TYR A 264 8.29 -5.53 -15.42
C TYR A 264 7.59 -4.26 -14.91
N PRO A 265 6.24 -4.24 -14.88
CA PRO A 265 5.49 -3.06 -14.48
C PRO A 265 5.88 -2.56 -13.09
N LYS A 266 6.23 -1.28 -13.02
CA LYS A 266 6.70 -0.64 -11.80
C LYS A 266 5.53 -0.12 -10.96
N ALA A 267 5.56 -0.35 -9.65
CA ALA A 267 4.49 -0.09 -8.70
C ALA A 267 4.14 1.40 -8.46
N TYR A 268 5.04 2.38 -8.72
CA TYR A 268 4.75 3.81 -8.52
C TYR A 268 4.51 4.61 -9.82
N LEU A 269 3.62 5.61 -9.77
CA LEU A 269 3.36 6.62 -10.80
C LEU A 269 4.29 7.81 -10.54
N SER A 270 5.24 8.11 -11.42
CA SER A 270 5.49 9.53 -11.67
C SER A 270 4.32 10.02 -12.51
N LEU A 271 3.54 10.97 -11.97
CA LEU A 271 2.55 11.76 -12.71
C LEU A 271 3.22 12.95 -13.41
N GLU A 272 4.51 12.87 -13.71
CA GLU A 272 5.09 13.77 -14.70
C GLU A 272 4.69 13.25 -16.09
N PRO A 273 4.22 14.14 -16.98
CA PRO A 273 4.24 13.81 -18.40
C PRO A 273 5.65 13.33 -18.71
N LYS A 274 5.80 12.35 -19.60
CA LYS A 274 7.07 12.23 -20.33
C LYS A 274 7.29 13.59 -20.99
N THR A 275 8.05 14.48 -20.35
CA THR A 275 8.65 15.60 -21.02
C THR A 275 9.47 14.95 -22.13
N LYS A 276 9.33 15.46 -23.35
CA LYS A 276 10.17 15.08 -24.50
C LYS A 276 11.63 15.56 -24.28
N SER A 277 12.19 15.28 -23.11
CA SER A 277 13.57 15.58 -22.74
C SER A 277 14.37 14.28 -22.56
N ASP A 278 13.86 13.16 -23.07
CA ASP A 278 14.62 11.93 -23.31
C ASP A 278 15.25 11.93 -24.73
N GLU A 279 15.31 13.08 -25.39
CA GLU A 279 16.36 13.32 -26.39
C GLU A 279 17.63 13.53 -25.56
N VAL A 280 18.47 12.50 -25.60
CA VAL A 280 19.85 12.49 -25.14
C VAL A 280 20.47 13.84 -25.51
N GLU A 281 20.89 14.63 -24.51
CA GLU A 281 21.92 15.63 -24.73
C GLU A 281 23.14 14.85 -25.23
N ASP A 282 23.45 15.02 -26.52
CA ASP A 282 24.69 14.55 -27.14
C ASP A 282 25.86 15.21 -26.41
N ASP A 283 26.33 14.57 -25.34
CA ASP A 283 27.72 14.72 -24.91
C ASP A 283 28.58 14.01 -25.97
N GLU A 284 29.38 14.80 -26.67
CA GLU A 284 30.30 14.42 -27.75
C GLU A 284 31.45 13.52 -27.25
N ASP A 285 31.16 12.32 -26.76
CA ASP A 285 32.16 11.30 -26.42
C ASP A 285 31.94 10.04 -27.27
N GLU A 286 32.84 9.87 -28.26
CA GLU A 286 33.11 8.66 -29.08
C GLU A 286 31.92 7.71 -29.34
N HIS A 287 31.17 7.97 -30.41
CA HIS A 287 30.21 7.01 -30.97
C HIS A 287 30.91 5.74 -31.50
N GLN A 288 31.11 4.75 -30.63
CA GLN A 288 31.12 3.35 -31.06
C GLN A 288 29.70 2.98 -31.49
N GLU A 289 29.50 2.51 -32.73
CA GLU A 289 28.23 1.96 -33.20
C GLU A 289 27.81 0.77 -32.32
N ILE A 290 27.03 1.04 -31.27
CA ILE A 290 26.49 -0.01 -30.41
C ILE A 290 25.46 -0.79 -31.23
N THR A 291 25.83 -1.98 -31.69
CA THR A 291 24.91 -2.87 -32.41
C THR A 291 23.61 -3.07 -31.61
N PRO A 292 22.42 -3.16 -32.26
CA PRO A 292 21.13 -3.33 -31.57
C PRO A 292 21.09 -4.53 -30.60
N ILE A 293 21.92 -5.55 -30.86
CA ILE A 293 22.07 -6.73 -30.01
C ILE A 293 22.81 -6.40 -28.72
N MET A 294 23.81 -5.51 -28.78
CA MET A 294 24.54 -5.06 -27.60
C MET A 294 23.65 -4.21 -26.69
N GLN A 295 22.81 -3.34 -27.26
CA GLN A 295 21.78 -2.60 -26.51
C GLN A 295 20.77 -3.56 -25.86
N LEU A 296 20.28 -4.58 -26.59
CA LEU A 296 19.38 -5.58 -26.04
C LEU A 296 20.01 -6.37 -24.87
N ARG A 297 21.30 -6.72 -24.98
CA ARG A 297 22.04 -7.40 -23.90
C ARG A 297 22.15 -6.51 -22.66
N GLU A 298 22.45 -5.22 -22.84
CA GLU A 298 22.55 -4.26 -21.75
C GLU A 298 21.20 -4.02 -21.06
N ASP A 299 20.12 -3.88 -21.83
CA ASP A 299 18.77 -3.74 -21.28
C ASP A 299 18.33 -4.98 -20.49
N LEU A 300 18.59 -6.20 -21.01
CA LEU A 300 18.28 -7.45 -20.32
C LEU A 300 19.12 -7.63 -19.05
N ALA A 301 20.41 -7.29 -19.11
CA ALA A 301 21.31 -7.31 -17.98
C ALA A 301 20.87 -6.31 -16.89
N THR A 302 20.41 -5.13 -17.29
CA THR A 302 19.90 -4.10 -16.38
C THR A 302 18.63 -4.57 -15.66
N GLU A 303 17.69 -5.23 -16.36
CA GLU A 303 16.46 -5.75 -15.73
C GLU A 303 16.76 -6.91 -14.74
N LEU A 304 17.83 -7.68 -14.95
CA LEU A 304 18.24 -8.78 -14.05
C LEU A 304 18.98 -8.30 -12.79
N THR A 305 19.49 -7.07 -12.81
CA THR A 305 20.24 -6.49 -11.70
C THR A 305 19.30 -5.70 -10.80
N SER A 306 19.50 -5.83 -9.48
CA SER A 306 18.75 -5.03 -8.50
C SER A 306 18.91 -3.53 -8.79
N PRO A 307 17.93 -2.67 -8.46
CA PRO A 307 18.05 -1.22 -8.63
C PRO A 307 19.30 -0.61 -7.97
N MET A 308 19.77 -1.20 -6.86
CA MET A 308 20.97 -0.76 -6.12
C MET A 308 22.28 -1.40 -6.62
N GLY A 309 22.21 -2.31 -7.61
CA GLY A 309 23.37 -2.99 -8.19
C GLY A 309 24.11 -3.97 -7.27
N ASN A 310 23.54 -4.41 -6.15
CA ASN A 310 24.25 -5.34 -5.25
C ASN A 310 23.98 -6.81 -5.57
N VAL A 311 22.77 -7.14 -6.00
CA VAL A 311 22.35 -8.53 -6.25
C VAL A 311 21.83 -8.65 -7.68
N THR A 312 22.19 -9.75 -8.33
CA THR A 312 21.69 -10.08 -9.68
C THR A 312 20.97 -11.41 -9.59
N TYR A 313 19.83 -11.53 -10.29
CA TYR A 313 19.19 -12.83 -10.47
C TYR A 313 20.18 -13.80 -11.15
N PRO A 314 20.36 -15.03 -10.66
CA PRO A 314 19.52 -15.78 -9.71
C PRO A 314 20.05 -15.84 -8.27
N ALA A 315 21.01 -14.99 -7.89
CA ALA A 315 21.63 -15.02 -6.55
C ALA A 315 20.65 -14.64 -5.42
N ASN A 316 19.50 -14.06 -5.77
CA ASN A 316 18.43 -13.70 -4.83
C ASN A 316 17.61 -14.90 -4.35
N LEU A 317 17.66 -16.05 -5.04
CA LEU A 317 16.88 -17.26 -4.70
C LEU A 317 17.46 -17.98 -3.48
N THR A 318 17.42 -17.34 -2.32
CA THR A 318 17.90 -17.86 -1.04
C THR A 318 16.77 -17.84 -0.01
N VAL A 319 16.83 -18.76 0.97
CA VAL A 319 15.87 -18.80 2.08
C VAL A 319 15.91 -17.50 2.88
N ALA A 320 17.09 -16.90 3.05
CA ALA A 320 17.26 -15.65 3.78
C ALA A 320 16.55 -14.46 3.09
N ASN A 321 16.70 -14.30 1.77
CA ASN A 321 16.02 -13.24 1.03
C ASN A 321 14.50 -13.44 1.04
N PHE A 322 14.04 -14.69 0.92
CA PHE A 322 12.61 -15.01 0.99
C PHE A 322 12.02 -14.70 2.37
N ALA A 323 12.66 -15.15 3.44
CA ALA A 323 12.20 -14.90 4.82
C ALA A 323 12.20 -13.40 5.15
N ASP A 324 13.21 -12.65 4.71
CA ASP A 324 13.26 -11.20 4.88
C ASP A 324 12.12 -10.49 4.12
N TYR A 325 11.80 -10.91 2.90
CA TYR A 325 10.64 -10.39 2.17
C TYR A 325 9.30 -10.67 2.86
N LEU A 326 9.13 -11.86 3.46
CA LEU A 326 7.91 -12.20 4.19
C LEU A 326 7.66 -11.24 5.35
N LEU A 327 8.72 -10.77 6.03
CA LEU A 327 8.62 -9.82 7.14
C LEU A 327 8.56 -8.36 6.70
N CYS A 328 9.05 -8.02 5.50
CA CYS A 328 9.02 -6.64 5.01
C CYS A 328 7.58 -6.13 4.85
N PRO A 329 7.25 -4.89 5.27
CA PRO A 329 5.90 -4.33 5.20
C PRO A 329 5.51 -3.87 3.78
N THR A 330 5.75 -4.72 2.77
CA THR A 330 5.38 -4.50 1.37
C THR A 330 4.78 -5.78 0.78
N LEU A 331 3.87 -5.61 -0.18
CA LEU A 331 3.24 -6.70 -0.93
C LEU A 331 3.90 -6.94 -2.29
N CYS A 332 4.77 -6.04 -2.74
CA CYS A 332 5.47 -6.16 -4.01
C CYS A 332 6.91 -6.62 -3.78
N TYR A 333 7.24 -7.81 -4.27
CA TYR A 333 8.60 -8.35 -4.22
C TYR A 333 9.52 -7.57 -5.17
N GLU A 334 10.71 -7.22 -4.67
CA GLU A 334 11.85 -6.71 -5.44
C GLU A 334 13.12 -7.42 -4.95
N ILE A 335 14.17 -7.46 -5.78
CA ILE A 335 15.43 -8.14 -5.45
C ILE A 335 16.06 -7.55 -4.17
N GLU A 336 15.99 -6.22 -4.03
CA GLU A 336 16.59 -5.48 -2.93
C GLU A 336 15.71 -4.31 -2.52
N TYR A 337 15.72 -4.01 -1.21
CA TYR A 337 14.98 -2.91 -0.60
C TYR A 337 15.95 -1.97 0.12
N PRO A 338 15.68 -0.66 0.15
CA PRO A 338 16.50 0.29 0.89
C PRO A 338 16.43 -0.01 2.38
N ARG A 339 17.56 0.13 3.06
CA ARG A 339 17.67 -0.15 4.49
C ARG A 339 18.06 1.05 5.32
N THR A 340 17.52 1.13 6.53
CA THR A 340 18.01 2.07 7.55
C THR A 340 19.34 1.55 8.12
N PRO A 341 20.27 2.44 8.48
CA PRO A 341 21.59 2.04 8.99
C PRO A 341 21.50 1.32 10.34
N THR A 342 20.61 1.79 11.23
CA THR A 342 20.43 1.29 12.60
C THR A 342 18.98 0.96 12.88
N ARG A 343 18.75 0.13 13.92
CA ARG A 343 17.42 -0.14 14.48
C ARG A 343 17.18 0.73 15.72
N SER A 344 16.04 1.39 15.81
CA SER A 344 15.58 2.13 16.98
C SER A 344 14.63 1.27 17.81
N TYR A 345 15.17 0.60 18.84
CA TYR A 345 14.36 -0.23 19.75
C TYR A 345 13.35 0.59 20.55
N LEU A 346 13.63 1.87 20.80
CA LEU A 346 12.72 2.76 21.51
C LEU A 346 11.50 3.11 20.63
N GLU A 347 11.70 3.40 19.34
CA GLU A 347 10.59 3.59 18.40
C GLU A 347 9.75 2.32 18.28
N LEU A 348 10.39 1.15 18.23
CA LEU A 348 9.70 -0.13 18.19
C LEU A 348 8.83 -0.34 19.44
N PHE A 349 9.35 -0.03 20.63
CA PHE A 349 8.62 -0.13 21.89
C PHE A 349 7.37 0.76 21.88
N TRP A 350 7.50 2.04 21.54
CA TRP A 350 6.37 2.97 21.51
C TRP A 350 5.31 2.59 20.48
N LYS A 351 5.72 2.15 19.28
CA LYS A 351 4.78 1.65 18.27
C LYS A 351 4.05 0.40 18.75
N THR A 352 4.75 -0.53 19.38
CA THR A 352 4.16 -1.75 19.93
C THR A 352 3.15 -1.43 21.04
N LEU A 353 3.50 -0.54 21.97
CA LEU A 353 2.59 -0.07 23.02
C LEU A 353 1.35 0.62 22.42
N ALA A 354 1.53 1.43 21.37
CA ALA A 354 0.43 2.10 20.69
C ALA A 354 -0.52 1.11 19.99
N VAL A 355 -0.03 -0.02 19.45
CA VAL A 355 -0.90 -1.09 18.93
C VAL A 355 -1.83 -1.60 20.03
N PHE A 356 -1.28 -1.99 21.19
CA PHE A 356 -2.10 -2.50 22.30
C PHE A 356 -3.08 -1.44 22.81
N GLY A 357 -2.65 -0.19 22.93
CA GLY A 357 -3.52 0.93 23.33
C GLY A 357 -4.68 1.15 22.36
N CYS A 358 -4.42 1.16 21.05
CA CYS A 358 -5.47 1.32 20.04
C CYS A 358 -6.42 0.13 19.98
N VAL A 359 -5.93 -1.11 20.12
CA VAL A 359 -6.78 -2.31 20.17
C VAL A 359 -7.69 -2.26 21.40
N PHE A 360 -7.17 -1.86 22.56
CA PHE A 360 -7.97 -1.64 23.75
C PHE A 360 -9.07 -0.58 23.53
N LEU A 361 -8.73 0.54 22.88
CA LEU A 361 -9.72 1.57 22.50
C LEU A 361 -10.78 1.03 21.55
N LEU A 362 -10.40 0.23 20.56
CA LEU A 362 -11.33 -0.39 19.62
C LEU A 362 -12.33 -1.32 20.33
N VAL A 363 -11.87 -2.10 21.31
CA VAL A 363 -12.73 -2.96 22.12
C VAL A 363 -13.72 -2.12 22.93
N ILE A 364 -13.26 -1.08 23.64
CA ILE A 364 -14.16 -0.18 24.38
C ILE A 364 -15.17 0.49 23.46
N THR A 365 -14.73 1.03 22.32
CA THR A 365 -15.64 1.67 21.36
C THR A 365 -16.70 0.68 20.86
N SER A 366 -16.32 -0.59 20.62
CA SER A 366 -17.26 -1.62 20.21
C SER A 366 -18.26 -1.96 21.31
N GLU A 367 -17.81 -2.25 22.52
CA GLU A 367 -18.66 -2.72 23.63
C GLU A 367 -19.62 -1.63 24.15
N GLU A 368 -19.15 -0.38 24.24
CA GLU A 368 -19.93 0.70 24.86
C GLU A 368 -20.81 1.46 23.87
N PHE A 369 -20.43 1.53 22.59
CA PHE A 369 -21.11 2.40 21.62
C PHE A 369 -21.68 1.68 20.40
N ILE A 370 -21.13 0.52 20.00
CA ILE A 370 -21.61 -0.21 18.80
C ILE A 370 -22.59 -1.30 19.20
N LEU A 371 -22.20 -2.21 20.08
CA LEU A 371 -23.02 -3.37 20.45
C LEU A 371 -24.38 -3.00 21.05
N PRO A 372 -24.51 -2.04 21.99
CA PRO A 372 -25.81 -1.71 22.58
C PRO A 372 -26.80 -1.15 21.56
N VAL A 373 -26.31 -0.41 20.57
CA VAL A 373 -27.12 0.11 19.46
C VAL A 373 -27.61 -1.04 18.58
N LEU A 374 -26.73 -2.00 18.25
CA LEU A 374 -27.11 -3.16 17.46
C LEU A 374 -28.12 -4.07 18.18
N ASP A 375 -27.90 -4.36 19.46
CA ASP A 375 -28.77 -5.23 20.25
C ASP A 375 -30.18 -4.63 20.41
N SER A 376 -30.26 -3.33 20.72
CA SER A 376 -31.54 -2.62 20.86
C SER A 376 -32.30 -2.54 19.53
N SER A 377 -31.60 -2.28 18.43
CA SER A 377 -32.20 -2.24 17.09
C SER A 377 -32.65 -3.63 16.60
N GLN A 378 -31.89 -4.68 16.90
CA GLN A 378 -32.29 -6.05 16.56
C GLN A 378 -33.61 -6.42 17.24
N LEU A 379 -33.78 -6.10 18.52
CA LEU A 379 -35.02 -6.35 19.25
C LEU A 379 -36.20 -5.56 18.67
N ARG A 380 -35.99 -4.28 18.34
CA ARG A 380 -37.02 -3.41 17.72
C ARG A 380 -37.46 -3.93 16.35
N LEU A 381 -36.51 -4.35 15.51
CA LEU A 381 -36.81 -4.93 14.19
C LEU A 381 -37.52 -6.28 14.31
N ALA A 382 -37.13 -7.13 15.27
CA ALA A 382 -37.81 -8.41 15.48
C ALA A 382 -39.25 -8.21 15.98
N ALA A 383 -39.47 -7.25 16.88
CA ALA A 383 -40.81 -6.89 17.36
C ALA A 383 -41.69 -6.33 16.22
N GLN A 384 -41.12 -5.48 15.35
CA GLN A 384 -41.82 -4.97 14.18
C GLN A 384 -42.19 -6.08 13.20
N GLY A 385 -41.26 -6.99 12.89
CA GLY A 385 -41.54 -8.14 12.02
C GLY A 385 -42.59 -9.11 12.55
N ALA A 386 -42.83 -9.12 13.87
CA ALA A 386 -43.87 -9.92 14.50
C ALA A 386 -45.25 -9.25 14.52
N ASP A 387 -45.34 -7.93 14.31
CA ASP A 387 -46.60 -7.18 14.29
C ASP A 387 -47.22 -7.19 12.87
N PRO A 388 -48.40 -7.83 12.69
CA PRO A 388 -49.07 -7.90 11.39
C PRO A 388 -49.53 -6.56 10.83
N ASN A 389 -49.68 -5.53 11.68
CA ASN A 389 -50.15 -4.20 11.29
C ASN A 389 -49.02 -3.21 11.00
N SER A 390 -47.76 -3.63 11.18
CA SER A 390 -46.62 -2.74 10.99
C SER A 390 -46.34 -2.49 9.50
N HIS A 391 -46.00 -1.24 9.16
CA HIS A 391 -45.63 -0.88 7.81
C HIS A 391 -44.11 -1.03 7.60
N TRP A 392 -43.69 -1.37 6.38
CA TRP A 392 -42.26 -1.49 6.02
C TRP A 392 -41.47 -0.19 6.29
N THR A 393 -42.15 0.96 6.27
CA THR A 393 -41.58 2.28 6.56
C THR A 393 -41.06 2.39 7.99
N ASP A 394 -41.68 1.71 8.95
CA ASP A 394 -41.27 1.75 10.36
C ASP A 394 -39.97 0.96 10.54
N GLY A 395 -39.86 -0.20 9.88
CA GLY A 395 -38.61 -0.96 9.82
C GLY A 395 -37.48 -0.17 9.15
N ALA A 396 -37.78 0.53 8.05
CA ALA A 396 -36.81 1.39 7.37
C ALA A 396 -36.36 2.57 8.25
N LEU A 397 -37.26 3.14 9.06
CA LEU A 397 -36.94 4.22 9.99
C LEU A 397 -36.06 3.72 11.13
N ILE A 398 -36.38 2.58 11.75
CA ILE A 398 -35.54 1.94 12.78
C ILE A 398 -34.14 1.67 12.23
N PHE A 399 -34.06 1.15 10.99
CA PHE A 399 -32.79 0.90 10.33
C PHE A 399 -32.00 2.20 10.09
N ALA A 400 -32.65 3.25 9.59
CA ALA A 400 -32.00 4.55 9.37
C ALA A 400 -31.53 5.21 10.67
N GLU A 401 -32.32 5.13 11.74
CA GLU A 401 -31.96 5.57 13.09
C GLU A 401 -30.70 4.83 13.57
N THR A 402 -30.66 3.51 13.37
CA THR A 402 -29.51 2.67 13.73
C THR A 402 -28.25 3.09 12.98
N VAL A 403 -28.34 3.25 11.65
CA VAL A 403 -27.21 3.70 10.84
C VAL A 403 -26.70 5.07 11.32
N SER A 404 -27.61 5.99 11.63
CA SER A 404 -27.28 7.33 12.15
C SER A 404 -26.53 7.27 13.48
N SER A 405 -27.01 6.48 14.43
CA SER A 405 -26.36 6.28 15.74
C SER A 405 -24.97 5.64 15.62
N LEU A 406 -24.74 4.84 14.57
CA LEU A 406 -23.48 4.16 14.31
C LEU A 406 -22.46 5.03 13.54
N LEU A 407 -22.82 6.21 13.03
CA LEU A 407 -21.90 7.06 12.22
C LEU A 407 -20.63 7.44 13.01
N PHE A 408 -20.79 8.00 14.21
CA PHE A 408 -19.65 8.47 14.99
C PHE A 408 -18.77 7.33 15.54
N PRO A 409 -19.32 6.24 16.13
CA PRO A 409 -18.51 5.11 16.56
C PRO A 409 -17.71 4.45 15.43
N PHE A 410 -18.31 4.31 14.23
CA PHE A 410 -17.59 3.76 13.08
C PHE A 410 -16.53 4.69 12.51
N MET A 411 -16.74 6.02 12.56
CA MET A 411 -15.70 6.99 12.21
C MET A 411 -14.46 6.82 13.10
N ILE A 412 -14.65 6.74 14.42
CA ILE A 412 -13.55 6.52 15.37
C ILE A 412 -12.88 5.16 15.13
N THR A 413 -13.69 4.10 14.97
CA THR A 413 -13.19 2.74 14.70
C THR A 413 -12.34 2.71 13.42
N PHE A 414 -12.80 3.35 12.34
CA PHE A 414 -12.07 3.44 11.07
C PHE A 414 -10.71 4.12 11.22
N LEU A 415 -10.65 5.25 11.92
CA LEU A 415 -9.41 5.98 12.19
C LEU A 415 -8.45 5.19 13.09
N LEU A 416 -8.96 4.50 14.11
CA LEU A 416 -8.16 3.65 14.98
C LEU A 416 -7.60 2.44 14.24
N VAL A 417 -8.40 1.74 13.43
CA VAL A 417 -7.94 0.61 12.60
C VAL A 417 -6.86 1.06 11.63
N PHE A 418 -7.03 2.24 11.02
CA PHE A 418 -6.01 2.85 10.17
C PHE A 418 -4.68 3.05 10.90
N LEU A 419 -4.70 3.67 12.08
CA LEU A 419 -3.49 3.91 12.88
C LEU A 419 -2.84 2.59 13.32
N VAL A 420 -3.62 1.61 13.78
CA VAL A 420 -3.13 0.29 14.17
C VAL A 420 -2.36 -0.35 13.04
N ILE A 421 -2.97 -0.45 11.86
CA ILE A 421 -2.38 -1.20 10.74
C ILE A 421 -1.23 -0.41 10.13
N PHE A 422 -1.48 0.81 9.65
CA PHE A 422 -0.56 1.51 8.77
C PHE A 422 0.54 2.27 9.50
N GLU A 423 0.24 2.87 10.65
CA GLU A 423 1.23 3.65 11.40
C GLU A 423 2.04 2.76 12.35
N TYR A 424 1.35 1.91 13.12
CA TYR A 424 2.00 1.18 14.21
C TYR A 424 2.47 -0.22 13.81
N VAL A 425 1.62 -1.09 13.25
CA VAL A 425 2.00 -2.46 12.85
C VAL A 425 3.01 -2.43 11.72
N LEU A 426 2.67 -1.82 10.57
CA LEU A 426 3.63 -1.72 9.45
C LEU A 426 4.88 -0.93 9.83
N GLY A 427 4.74 0.11 10.64
CA GLY A 427 5.87 0.89 11.16
C GLY A 427 6.79 0.10 12.11
N ALA A 428 6.25 -0.87 12.86
CA ALA A 428 7.03 -1.78 13.72
C ALA A 428 7.77 -2.83 12.87
N PHE A 429 7.08 -3.47 11.91
CA PHE A 429 7.72 -4.39 10.96
C PHE A 429 8.80 -3.71 10.12
N ALA A 430 8.61 -2.44 9.75
CA ALA A 430 9.62 -1.64 9.07
C ALA A 430 10.88 -1.48 9.91
N GLU A 431 10.74 -1.24 11.22
CA GLU A 431 11.86 -1.11 12.13
C GLU A 431 12.60 -2.44 12.34
N ILE A 432 11.84 -3.53 12.55
CA ILE A 432 12.39 -4.89 12.72
C ILE A 432 13.25 -5.28 11.50
N THR A 433 12.71 -5.08 10.30
CA THR A 433 13.37 -5.42 9.02
C THR A 433 14.35 -4.35 8.53
N ARG A 434 14.48 -3.21 9.22
CA ARG A 434 15.23 -2.03 8.74
C ARG A 434 14.76 -1.52 7.38
N PHE A 435 13.49 -1.70 7.05
CA PHE A 435 12.91 -1.20 5.81
C PHE A 435 12.82 0.32 5.85
N ALA A 436 13.45 0.99 4.87
CA ALA A 436 13.60 2.44 4.89
C ALA A 436 12.40 3.20 4.27
N ASP A 437 11.65 2.57 3.36
CA ASP A 437 10.48 3.22 2.76
C ASP A 437 9.24 3.04 3.63
N ARG A 438 9.00 4.01 4.53
CA ARG A 438 7.87 3.96 5.46
C ARG A 438 6.64 4.68 4.93
N LYS A 439 6.55 4.93 3.61
CA LYS A 439 5.37 5.56 2.99
C LYS A 439 4.27 4.53 2.72
N PHE A 440 3.60 4.08 3.78
CA PHE A 440 2.48 3.13 3.68
C PHE A 440 1.16 3.79 3.25
N TYR A 441 1.04 5.09 3.46
CA TYR A 441 -0.11 5.91 3.11
C TYR A 441 0.33 7.33 2.74
N SER A 442 -0.58 8.10 2.13
CA SER A 442 -0.46 9.55 1.90
C SER A 442 -1.54 10.30 2.67
N ASP A 443 -1.63 11.60 2.48
CA ASP A 443 -2.66 12.51 3.00
C ASP A 443 -4.07 12.28 2.40
N TRP A 444 -4.55 11.04 2.47
CA TRP A 444 -5.83 10.56 1.94
C TRP A 444 -7.06 11.28 2.55
N TRP A 445 -6.91 11.91 3.71
CA TRP A 445 -7.97 12.72 4.32
C TRP A 445 -8.31 13.97 3.50
N ASN A 446 -7.41 14.39 2.62
CA ASN A 446 -7.61 15.50 1.68
C ASN A 446 -8.12 15.05 0.31
N SER A 447 -8.34 13.75 0.09
CA SER A 447 -8.77 13.24 -1.22
C SER A 447 -10.11 13.85 -1.67
N LEU A 448 -10.21 14.17 -2.96
CA LEU A 448 -11.39 14.80 -3.57
C LEU A 448 -12.27 13.77 -4.29
N ASP A 449 -11.69 12.68 -4.77
CA ASP A 449 -12.45 11.60 -5.37
C ASP A 449 -12.03 10.23 -4.81
N TRP A 450 -12.89 9.23 -5.02
CA TRP A 450 -12.63 7.90 -4.50
C TRP A 450 -11.41 7.21 -5.15
N LEU A 451 -11.07 7.57 -6.38
CA LEU A 451 -9.88 7.02 -7.05
C LEU A 451 -8.59 7.52 -6.41
N GLU A 452 -8.56 8.80 -6.04
CA GLU A 452 -7.47 9.42 -5.27
C GLU A 452 -7.33 8.74 -3.90
N PHE A 453 -8.43 8.61 -3.17
CA PHE A 453 -8.45 7.88 -1.89
C PHE A 453 -7.90 6.45 -2.02
N SER A 454 -8.36 5.69 -3.03
CA SER A 454 -7.92 4.29 -3.24
C SER A 454 -6.41 4.15 -3.54
N ARG A 455 -5.76 5.23 -3.98
CA ARG A 455 -4.31 5.28 -4.24
C ARG A 455 -3.49 5.66 -3.01
N GLU A 456 -4.10 6.44 -2.12
CA GLU A 456 -3.39 7.12 -1.02
C GLU A 456 -3.60 6.46 0.33
N TRP A 457 -4.72 5.76 0.54
CA TRP A 457 -5.04 5.09 1.80
C TRP A 457 -4.11 3.92 2.13
N ASN A 458 -4.02 2.95 1.22
CA ASN A 458 -3.26 1.71 1.40
C ASN A 458 -2.32 1.53 0.20
N ILE A 459 -1.18 2.21 0.26
CA ILE A 459 -0.19 2.21 -0.82
C ILE A 459 0.33 0.79 -1.12
N PRO A 460 0.65 -0.08 -0.13
CA PRO A 460 1.08 -1.45 -0.41
C PRO A 460 0.08 -2.26 -1.26
N VAL A 461 -1.21 -2.22 -0.91
CA VAL A 461 -2.26 -2.93 -1.66
C VAL A 461 -2.49 -2.27 -3.02
N HIS A 462 -2.56 -0.94 -3.07
CA HIS A 462 -2.69 -0.20 -4.33
C HIS A 462 -1.58 -0.57 -5.32
N ASN A 463 -0.33 -0.59 -4.84
CA ASN A 463 0.85 -0.97 -5.60
C ASN A 463 0.75 -2.41 -6.14
N PHE A 464 0.27 -3.35 -5.31
CA PHE A 464 0.05 -4.73 -5.73
C PHE A 464 -1.00 -4.83 -6.85
N PHE A 465 -2.18 -4.23 -6.66
CA PHE A 465 -3.26 -4.23 -7.66
C PHE A 465 -2.83 -3.54 -8.95
N ARG A 466 -2.13 -2.41 -8.86
CA ARG A 466 -1.60 -1.71 -10.03
C ARG A 466 -0.62 -2.58 -10.82
N ARG A 467 0.30 -3.24 -10.11
CA ARG A 467 1.37 -4.07 -10.70
C ARG A 467 0.85 -5.39 -11.27
N HIS A 468 0.04 -6.14 -10.53
CA HIS A 468 -0.31 -7.52 -10.92
C HIS A 468 -1.69 -7.64 -11.56
N VAL A 469 -2.61 -6.69 -11.33
CA VAL A 469 -3.97 -6.72 -11.90
C VAL A 469 -4.10 -5.72 -13.03
N TYR A 470 -4.00 -4.42 -12.73
CA TYR A 470 -4.21 -3.37 -13.72
C TYR A 470 -3.23 -3.46 -14.90
N SER A 471 -1.93 -3.59 -14.61
CA SER A 471 -0.93 -3.65 -15.67
C SER A 471 -1.07 -4.92 -16.53
N ALA A 472 -1.41 -6.05 -15.92
CA ALA A 472 -1.67 -7.31 -16.61
C ALA A 472 -2.91 -7.20 -17.52
N SER A 473 -4.01 -6.61 -17.02
CA SER A 473 -5.19 -6.31 -17.83
C SER A 473 -4.87 -5.39 -19.02
N ARG A 474 -4.00 -4.39 -18.81
CA ARG A 474 -3.54 -3.50 -19.89
C ARG A 474 -2.68 -4.21 -20.92
N GLN A 475 -1.81 -5.14 -20.49
CA GLN A 475 -1.03 -6.00 -21.38
C GLN A 475 -1.93 -6.95 -22.19
N ALA A 476 -3.03 -7.42 -21.60
CA ALA A 476 -4.09 -8.18 -22.28
C ALA A 476 -4.97 -7.34 -23.22
N ARG A 477 -4.56 -6.11 -23.58
CA ARG A 477 -5.23 -5.19 -24.52
C ARG A 477 -6.60 -4.67 -24.06
N MET A 478 -6.94 -4.75 -22.76
CA MET A 478 -8.18 -4.16 -22.22
C MET A 478 -8.11 -2.62 -22.20
N SER A 479 -9.25 -1.95 -22.42
CA SER A 479 -9.34 -0.47 -22.35
C SER A 479 -9.03 0.06 -20.94
N ARG A 480 -8.70 1.36 -20.81
CA ARG A 480 -8.38 1.94 -19.49
C ARG A 480 -9.53 1.80 -18.49
N GLY A 481 -10.76 2.10 -18.94
CA GLY A 481 -11.96 1.96 -18.11
C GLY A 481 -12.21 0.50 -17.69
N LEU A 482 -12.06 -0.45 -18.62
CA LEU A 482 -12.25 -1.86 -18.32
C LEU A 482 -11.17 -2.42 -17.39
N ALA A 483 -9.91 -1.99 -17.53
CA ALA A 483 -8.83 -2.36 -16.62
C ALA A 483 -9.06 -1.81 -15.19
N THR A 484 -9.56 -0.58 -15.07
CA THR A 484 -9.98 -0.02 -13.77
C THR A 484 -11.15 -0.81 -13.19
N ALA A 485 -12.19 -1.08 -13.98
CA ALA A 485 -13.33 -1.88 -13.53
C ALA A 485 -12.93 -3.29 -13.07
N MET A 486 -12.01 -3.95 -13.79
CA MET A 486 -11.47 -5.26 -13.39
C MET A 486 -10.70 -5.17 -12.06
N THR A 487 -9.93 -4.11 -11.86
CA THR A 487 -9.17 -3.90 -10.61
C THR A 487 -10.13 -3.72 -9.41
N PHE A 488 -11.17 -2.91 -9.59
CA PHE A 488 -12.22 -2.73 -8.58
C PHE A 488 -13.02 -4.00 -8.34
N PHE A 489 -13.33 -4.77 -9.39
CA PHE A 489 -14.03 -6.04 -9.28
C PHE A 489 -13.26 -7.06 -8.41
N VAL A 490 -11.96 -7.26 -8.71
CA VAL A 490 -11.12 -8.18 -7.92
C VAL A 490 -11.01 -7.69 -6.47
N SER A 491 -10.89 -6.37 -6.26
CA SER A 491 -10.91 -5.78 -4.91
C SER A 491 -12.25 -6.04 -4.20
N ALA A 492 -13.39 -5.83 -4.87
CA ALA A 492 -14.72 -6.05 -4.31
C ALA A 492 -14.96 -7.51 -3.91
N VAL A 493 -14.48 -8.46 -4.71
CA VAL A 493 -14.52 -9.90 -4.37
C VAL A 493 -13.70 -10.20 -3.12
N ALA A 494 -12.50 -9.62 -2.99
CA ALA A 494 -11.67 -9.80 -1.79
C ALA A 494 -12.33 -9.19 -0.53
N HIS A 495 -13.00 -8.05 -0.66
CA HIS A 495 -13.73 -7.44 0.46
C HIS A 495 -14.98 -8.25 0.84
N GLU A 496 -15.75 -8.74 -0.15
CA GLU A 496 -16.88 -9.63 0.12
C GLU A 496 -16.44 -10.94 0.78
N LEU A 497 -15.29 -11.48 0.39
CA LEU A 497 -14.70 -12.63 1.05
C LEU A 497 -14.42 -12.34 2.54
N VAL A 498 -13.79 -11.20 2.85
CA VAL A 498 -13.56 -10.81 4.25
C VAL A 498 -14.87 -10.65 5.01
N MET A 499 -15.88 -10.03 4.41
CA MET A 499 -17.21 -9.88 5.01
C MET A 499 -17.93 -11.22 5.21
N GLY A 500 -17.80 -12.13 4.26
CA GLY A 500 -18.30 -13.49 4.33
C GLY A 500 -17.62 -14.29 5.45
N CYS A 501 -16.31 -14.10 5.66
CA CYS A 501 -15.59 -14.68 6.79
C CYS A 501 -16.03 -14.11 8.13
N ILE A 502 -16.31 -12.79 8.23
CA ILE A 502 -16.78 -12.15 9.46
C ILE A 502 -18.16 -12.68 9.86
N THR A 503 -19.09 -12.70 8.90
CA THR A 503 -20.50 -12.97 9.17
C THR A 503 -20.93 -14.41 8.95
N ARG A 504 -20.03 -15.23 8.39
CA ARG A 504 -20.30 -16.60 7.90
C ARG A 504 -21.45 -16.67 6.88
N LYS A 505 -21.77 -15.54 6.24
CA LYS A 505 -22.84 -15.39 5.26
C LYS A 505 -22.35 -14.56 4.08
N PHE A 506 -22.43 -15.12 2.88
CA PHE A 506 -22.19 -14.36 1.65
C PHE A 506 -23.48 -13.66 1.24
N ARG A 507 -23.55 -12.33 1.44
CA ARG A 507 -24.74 -11.52 1.13
C ARG A 507 -24.58 -10.66 -0.12
N GLY A 508 -23.34 -10.26 -0.47
CA GLY A 508 -23.06 -9.43 -1.65
C GLY A 508 -23.29 -7.93 -1.46
N TYR A 509 -23.73 -7.47 -0.28
CA TYR A 509 -23.94 -6.04 -0.03
C TYR A 509 -22.63 -5.25 -0.12
N GLY A 510 -21.54 -5.79 0.44
CA GLY A 510 -20.22 -5.16 0.38
C GLY A 510 -19.70 -5.09 -1.06
N PHE A 511 -19.86 -6.19 -1.82
CA PHE A 511 -19.54 -6.23 -3.24
C PHE A 511 -20.27 -5.13 -4.03
N ILE A 512 -21.60 -5.00 -3.86
CA ILE A 512 -22.40 -4.01 -4.58
C ILE A 512 -21.98 -2.59 -4.22
N LEU A 513 -21.83 -2.29 -2.92
CA LEU A 513 -21.42 -0.96 -2.46
C LEU A 513 -20.02 -0.57 -2.99
N MET A 514 -19.08 -1.51 -3.04
CA MET A 514 -17.77 -1.29 -3.66
C MET A 514 -17.86 -1.02 -5.16
N MET A 515 -18.69 -1.77 -5.90
CA MET A 515 -18.87 -1.55 -7.33
C MET A 515 -19.57 -0.22 -7.66
N LEU A 516 -20.47 0.25 -6.79
CA LEU A 516 -21.13 1.56 -6.91
C LEU A 516 -20.18 2.75 -6.77
N GLN A 517 -18.97 2.55 -6.26
CA GLN A 517 -17.94 3.58 -6.20
C GLN A 517 -17.53 4.07 -7.60
N ILE A 518 -17.57 3.20 -8.63
CA ILE A 518 -17.17 3.58 -10.00
C ILE A 518 -18.14 4.59 -10.61
N PRO A 519 -19.48 4.36 -10.65
CA PRO A 519 -20.45 5.37 -11.05
C PRO A 519 -20.33 6.66 -10.22
N PHE A 520 -20.11 6.53 -8.92
CA PHE A 520 -20.00 7.68 -8.04
C PHE A 520 -18.79 8.57 -8.39
N VAL A 521 -17.63 7.97 -8.67
CA VAL A 521 -16.46 8.70 -9.18
C VAL A 521 -16.76 9.41 -10.50
N ALA A 522 -17.53 8.79 -11.39
CA ALA A 522 -17.92 9.42 -12.65
C ALA A 522 -18.75 10.70 -12.40
N ILE A 523 -19.64 10.68 -11.40
CA ILE A 523 -20.42 11.85 -10.95
C ILE A 523 -19.51 12.92 -10.34
N GLN A 524 -18.60 12.55 -9.43
CA GLN A 524 -17.65 13.49 -8.82
C GLN A 524 -16.75 14.18 -9.86
N ARG A 525 -16.45 13.50 -10.96
CA ARG A 525 -15.62 14.02 -12.06
C ARG A 525 -16.38 14.87 -13.07
N LEU A 526 -17.68 15.07 -12.92
CA LEU A 526 -18.44 15.99 -13.75
C LEU A 526 -17.84 17.41 -13.67
N PRO A 527 -17.78 18.17 -14.78
CA PRO A 527 -17.07 19.45 -14.83
C PRO A 527 -17.53 20.50 -13.81
N TRP A 528 -18.79 20.45 -13.38
CA TRP A 528 -19.36 21.34 -12.36
C TRP A 528 -18.93 20.94 -10.94
N VAL A 529 -18.98 19.65 -10.63
CA VAL A 529 -18.67 19.10 -9.30
C VAL A 529 -17.17 19.10 -9.06
N ARG A 530 -16.37 18.76 -10.08
CA ARG A 530 -14.90 18.72 -10.01
C ARG A 530 -14.27 20.05 -9.59
N LYS A 531 -14.89 21.19 -9.93
CA LYS A 531 -14.38 22.52 -9.59
C LYS A 531 -14.52 22.86 -8.10
N GLN A 532 -15.40 22.15 -7.38
CA GLN A 532 -15.72 22.42 -5.98
C GLN A 532 -14.94 21.47 -5.07
N ALA A 533 -13.67 21.79 -4.79
CA ALA A 533 -12.80 20.94 -3.97
C ALA A 533 -13.36 20.68 -2.56
N LEU A 534 -13.87 21.71 -1.89
CA LEU A 534 -14.46 21.56 -0.56
C LEU A 534 -15.67 20.62 -0.57
N LEU A 535 -16.58 20.80 -1.53
CA LEU A 535 -17.77 19.95 -1.68
C LEU A 535 -17.37 18.49 -1.89
N ASN A 536 -16.39 18.24 -2.74
CA ASN A 536 -15.90 16.90 -3.03
C ASN A 536 -15.30 16.20 -1.80
N ASN A 537 -14.52 16.92 -1.00
CA ASN A 537 -13.98 16.40 0.25
C ASN A 537 -15.07 16.12 1.29
N VAL A 538 -16.05 17.03 1.43
CA VAL A 538 -17.21 16.82 2.33
C VAL A 538 -18.02 15.60 1.89
N LEU A 539 -18.33 15.47 0.59
CA LEU A 539 -19.02 14.31 0.06
C LEU A 539 -18.21 13.03 0.34
N PHE A 540 -16.91 13.04 0.08
CA PHE A 540 -16.03 11.91 0.37
C PHE A 540 -16.16 11.43 1.83
N TRP A 541 -16.07 12.32 2.81
CA TRP A 541 -16.22 11.98 4.22
C TRP A 541 -17.62 11.47 4.58
N VAL A 542 -18.67 12.12 4.07
CA VAL A 542 -20.05 11.68 4.27
C VAL A 542 -20.26 10.26 3.74
N PHE A 543 -19.81 9.97 2.51
CA PHE A 543 -19.93 8.64 1.92
C PHE A 543 -19.09 7.59 2.66
N MET A 544 -17.89 7.95 3.12
CA MET A 544 -17.04 7.04 3.89
C MET A 544 -17.74 6.59 5.18
N ILE A 545 -18.23 7.56 5.98
CA ILE A 545 -18.82 7.28 7.29
C ILE A 545 -20.15 6.54 7.13
N ILE A 546 -21.03 7.02 6.25
CA ILE A 546 -22.31 6.35 5.98
C ILE A 546 -22.08 4.94 5.43
N GLY A 547 -21.12 4.76 4.51
CA GLY A 547 -20.84 3.47 3.89
C GLY A 547 -20.42 2.40 4.91
N LEU A 548 -19.54 2.76 5.86
CA LEU A 548 -19.07 1.84 6.90
C LEU A 548 -20.19 1.46 7.89
N SER A 549 -20.95 2.44 8.37
CA SER A 549 -22.06 2.20 9.30
C SER A 549 -23.20 1.43 8.65
N LEU A 550 -23.53 1.74 7.38
CA LEU A 550 -24.52 1.04 6.59
C LEU A 550 -24.13 -0.42 6.37
N LEU A 551 -22.87 -0.68 6.02
CA LEU A 551 -22.37 -2.03 5.82
C LEU A 551 -22.53 -2.87 7.10
N CYS A 552 -22.16 -2.33 8.26
CA CYS A 552 -22.36 -3.04 9.53
C CYS A 552 -23.84 -3.36 9.78
N ALA A 553 -24.73 -2.36 9.66
CA ALA A 553 -26.16 -2.55 9.88
C ALA A 553 -26.75 -3.60 8.92
N LEU A 554 -26.36 -3.58 7.63
CA LEU A 554 -26.82 -4.53 6.61
C LEU A 554 -26.32 -5.96 6.84
N TYR A 555 -25.14 -6.14 7.43
CA TYR A 555 -24.57 -7.48 7.65
C TYR A 555 -24.98 -8.07 9.01
N VAL A 556 -25.34 -7.25 9.98
CA VAL A 556 -25.73 -7.72 11.31
C VAL A 556 -27.26 -7.86 11.45
N LEU A 557 -28.03 -6.87 10.97
CA LEU A 557 -29.47 -6.77 11.24
C LEU A 557 -30.36 -7.40 10.15
N VAL A 558 -29.89 -7.42 8.92
CA VAL A 558 -30.49 -8.11 7.76
C VAL A 558 -29.66 -9.34 7.49
#